data_AF-A0A6L7II54-F1
#
_entry.id   AF-A0A6L7II54-F1
#
_cell.length_a   1.000
_cell.length_b   1.000
_cell.length_c   1.000
_cell.angle_alpha   90.00
_cell.angle_beta   90.00
_cell.angle_gamma   90.00
#
_symmetry.space_group_name_H-M   'P 1'
#
loop_
_entity.id
_entity.type
_entity.pdbx_description
1 polymer ?
#
loop_
_entity_poly.entity_id
_entity_poly.type
_entity_poly.pdbx_seq_one_letter_code
_entity_poly.pdbx_strand_id
1 'polypeptide(L)'
;MEEEIANENVIFLNDILEEAYKDYGSIQLDESETKELLYTSKIHLHSFSENRKCSVKYCRKKAVKSHLFQESLLRKNAHNGHYLYPAADLDKRKIKISKVGINKALTFPGFCEFHENMFEYEKKEQLEYEHELQTLIYKAICYHHVYWDIVLKKTENSVEKLIKKRQEKFEKFTNGKYRSLFNLLSIEFKDFHFADSRHEDFEQLLKQRKKIVNDALKFKRLIWQDIILDKEENLKSHIIEMDKVIPIFFCYLGNLTIKNEDLSFDDNACLIIHPFKESTKLIFTTKNENFSTLKKLLDRLDIESALHFVLSSLLYVSDNWLINEEFYNKYLPVKLKEALESANFLPLKPNTI
;
A
#
# COMPACT_ATOMS: atom_id res chain seq x y z
N MET A 1 33.45 46.26 26.96
CA MET A 1 32.21 47.05 26.86
C MET A 1 31.47 46.83 25.54
N GLU A 2 31.96 47.25 24.37
CA GLU A 2 31.26 46.96 23.09
C GLU A 2 31.20 45.46 22.75
N GLU A 3 32.27 44.69 22.99
CA GLU A 3 32.29 43.22 22.82
C GLU A 3 31.42 42.48 23.85
N GLU A 4 31.29 42.99 25.08
CA GLU A 4 30.45 42.38 26.12
C GLU A 4 28.97 42.59 25.82
N ILE A 5 28.58 43.79 25.38
CA ILE A 5 27.21 44.10 24.95
C ILE A 5 26.86 43.31 23.68
N ALA A 6 27.80 43.13 22.76
CA ALA A 6 27.59 42.27 21.59
C ALA A 6 27.37 40.80 21.99
N ASN A 7 28.15 40.27 22.95
CA ASN A 7 27.99 38.91 23.45
C ASN A 7 26.67 38.70 24.21
N GLU A 8 26.25 39.63 25.06
CA GLU A 8 24.97 39.56 25.79
C GLU A 8 23.77 39.57 24.84
N ASN A 9 23.81 40.39 23.78
CA ASN A 9 22.76 40.43 22.76
C ASN A 9 22.69 39.13 21.94
N VAL A 10 23.84 38.50 21.65
CA VAL A 10 23.90 37.21 20.95
C VAL A 10 23.32 36.09 21.82
N ILE A 11 23.63 36.07 23.13
CA ILE A 11 23.09 35.10 24.08
C ILE A 11 21.56 35.24 24.16
N PHE A 12 21.07 36.46 24.32
CA PHE A 12 19.63 36.73 24.37
C PHE A 12 18.87 36.30 23.10
N LEU A 13 19.44 36.55 21.92
CA LEU A 13 18.84 36.10 20.66
C LEU A 13 18.83 34.58 20.52
N ASN A 14 19.87 33.89 20.98
CA ASN A 14 19.92 32.43 20.98
C ASN A 14 18.86 31.83 21.91
N ASP A 15 18.66 32.42 23.10
CA ASP A 15 17.62 31.98 24.04
C ASP A 15 16.22 32.11 23.42
N ILE A 16 15.95 33.22 22.72
CA ILE A 16 14.69 33.43 21.98
C ILE A 16 14.52 32.37 20.88
N LEU A 17 15.57 32.07 20.13
CA LEU A 17 15.53 31.07 19.06
C LEU A 17 15.28 29.66 19.61
N GLU A 18 15.91 29.31 20.72
CA GLU A 18 15.69 28.03 21.39
C GLU A 18 14.26 27.92 21.94
N GLU A 19 13.73 28.97 22.55
CA GLU A 19 12.35 29.01 23.02
C GLU A 19 11.38 28.89 21.84
N ALA A 20 11.60 29.64 20.76
CA ALA A 20 10.79 29.59 19.55
C ALA A 20 10.81 28.18 18.91
N TYR A 21 11.96 27.51 18.90
CA TYR A 21 12.07 26.14 18.41
C TYR A 21 11.34 25.14 19.31
N LYS A 22 11.42 25.28 20.64
CA LYS A 22 10.64 24.48 21.59
C LYS A 22 9.14 24.70 21.40
N ASP A 23 8.71 25.95 21.23
CA ASP A 23 7.32 26.31 20.96
C ASP A 23 6.84 25.64 19.67
N TYR A 24 7.61 25.73 18.58
CA TYR A 24 7.31 25.04 17.33
C TYR A 24 7.22 23.51 17.52
N GLY A 25 8.18 22.93 18.24
CA GLY A 25 8.22 21.54 18.68
C GLY A 25 6.97 21.09 19.45
N SER A 26 6.37 22.00 20.22
CA SER A 26 5.20 21.75 21.05
C SER A 26 3.85 21.84 20.31
N ILE A 27 3.81 22.41 19.10
CA ILE A 27 2.56 22.58 18.35
C ILE A 27 1.96 21.22 18.00
N GLN A 28 0.84 20.93 18.65
CA GLN A 28 0.01 19.79 18.32
C GLN A 28 -1.06 20.20 17.31
N LEU A 29 -1.15 19.44 16.23
CA LEU A 29 -2.34 19.45 15.38
C LEU A 29 -3.44 18.70 16.12
N ASP A 30 -4.69 19.12 15.93
CA ASP A 30 -5.78 18.38 16.53
C ASP A 30 -5.91 17.00 15.88
N GLU A 31 -6.63 16.12 16.58
CA GLU A 31 -6.79 14.75 16.14
C GLU A 31 -7.50 14.65 14.78
N SER A 32 -8.44 15.56 14.50
CA SER A 32 -9.21 15.58 13.25
C SER A 32 -8.32 15.95 12.05
N GLU A 33 -7.50 16.98 12.20
CA GLU A 33 -6.51 17.44 11.22
C GLU A 33 -5.49 16.34 10.90
N THR A 34 -5.03 15.64 11.93
CA THR A 34 -4.07 14.53 11.79
C THR A 34 -4.72 13.32 11.12
N LYS A 35 -5.99 13.02 11.45
CA LYS A 35 -6.79 11.94 10.87
C LYS A 35 -7.06 12.16 9.37
N GLU A 36 -7.46 13.37 8.99
CA GLU A 36 -7.73 13.68 7.59
C GLU A 36 -6.45 13.52 6.74
N LEU A 37 -5.31 13.98 7.24
CA LEU A 37 -4.07 14.03 6.47
C LEU A 37 -3.37 12.67 6.40
N LEU A 38 -3.19 11.93 7.50
CA LEU A 38 -2.44 10.68 7.45
C LEU A 38 -3.23 9.54 6.79
N TYR A 39 -4.55 9.53 6.95
CA TYR A 39 -5.36 8.34 6.65
C TYR A 39 -6.04 8.40 5.29
N THR A 40 -6.13 9.56 4.65
CA THR A 40 -6.60 9.69 3.25
C THR A 40 -5.80 8.83 2.27
N SER A 41 -4.56 8.48 2.60
CA SER A 41 -3.76 7.50 1.85
C SER A 41 -4.33 6.07 1.87
N LYS A 42 -5.11 5.69 2.91
CA LYS A 42 -5.69 4.36 3.12
C LYS A 42 -7.22 4.28 2.96
N ILE A 43 -7.94 5.39 2.77
CA ILE A 43 -9.42 5.37 2.62
C ILE A 43 -9.85 4.71 1.29
N HIS A 44 -8.98 4.66 0.29
CA HIS A 44 -9.34 4.32 -1.09
C HIS A 44 -8.76 2.99 -1.60
N LEU A 45 -8.58 2.00 -0.73
CA LEU A 45 -7.79 0.77 -1.00
C LEU A 45 -8.15 0.03 -2.30
N HIS A 46 -9.35 0.21 -2.86
CA HIS A 46 -9.83 -0.58 -4.01
C HIS A 46 -10.51 0.22 -5.11
N SER A 47 -10.58 1.55 -5.00
CA SER A 47 -11.34 2.39 -5.93
C SER A 47 -10.53 3.64 -6.29
N PHE A 48 -9.91 3.61 -7.46
CA PHE A 48 -9.09 4.69 -7.98
C PHE A 48 -9.79 5.38 -9.15
N SER A 49 -9.74 6.71 -9.17
CA SER A 49 -10.36 7.54 -10.23
C SER A 49 -9.37 8.52 -10.85
N GLU A 50 -8.07 8.39 -10.56
CA GLU A 50 -7.06 9.28 -11.13
C GLU A 50 -6.93 9.07 -12.65
N ASN A 51 -6.82 10.18 -13.39
CA ASN A 51 -6.50 10.12 -14.81
C ASN A 51 -5.04 9.66 -14.99
N ARG A 52 -4.85 8.48 -15.58
CA ARG A 52 -3.52 7.90 -15.85
C ARG A 52 -3.38 7.46 -17.30
N LYS A 53 -2.14 7.26 -17.73
CA LYS A 53 -1.81 6.54 -18.97
C LYS A 53 -1.82 5.04 -18.71
N CYS A 54 -2.06 4.27 -19.76
CA CYS A 54 -1.97 2.81 -19.74
C CYS A 54 -0.65 2.31 -19.11
N SER A 55 -0.72 1.24 -18.35
CA SER A 55 0.41 0.60 -17.68
C SER A 55 1.37 -0.09 -18.64
N VAL A 56 0.93 -0.45 -19.85
CA VAL A 56 1.79 -1.08 -20.86
C VAL A 56 2.91 -0.13 -21.30
N LYS A 57 4.14 -0.67 -21.38
CA LYS A 57 5.33 0.10 -21.74
C LYS A 57 5.12 0.81 -23.08
N TYR A 58 5.47 2.09 -23.14
CA TYR A 58 5.31 2.97 -24.31
C TYR A 58 3.86 3.26 -24.76
N CYS A 59 2.84 2.70 -24.12
CA CYS A 59 1.46 3.05 -24.43
C CYS A 59 1.12 4.43 -23.84
N ARG A 60 0.75 5.39 -24.69
CA ARG A 60 0.36 6.75 -24.27
C ARG A 60 -1.15 6.96 -24.15
N LYS A 61 -1.96 5.96 -24.51
CA LYS A 61 -3.43 6.02 -24.44
C LYS A 61 -3.88 6.18 -22.99
N LYS A 62 -5.02 6.86 -22.80
CA LYS A 62 -5.66 7.02 -21.47
C LYS A 62 -6.04 5.63 -20.92
N ALA A 63 -5.76 5.41 -19.63
CA ALA A 63 -6.23 4.23 -18.94
C ALA A 63 -7.74 4.35 -18.66
N VAL A 64 -8.46 3.25 -18.85
CA VAL A 64 -9.82 3.06 -18.39
C VAL A 64 -9.80 2.44 -17.00
N LYS A 65 -10.98 2.31 -16.41
CA LYS A 65 -11.14 1.61 -15.15
C LYS A 65 -11.08 0.09 -15.40
N SER A 66 -9.96 -0.50 -15.03
CA SER A 66 -9.68 -1.93 -15.09
C SER A 66 -10.05 -2.60 -13.76
N HIS A 67 -10.44 -3.87 -13.79
CA HIS A 67 -10.47 -4.70 -12.58
C HIS A 67 -9.23 -5.58 -12.54
N LEU A 68 -8.64 -5.80 -11.36
CA LEU A 68 -7.55 -6.76 -11.19
C LEU A 68 -7.98 -8.18 -11.64
N PHE A 69 -9.17 -8.61 -11.24
CA PHE A 69 -9.80 -9.85 -11.71
C PHE A 69 -11.03 -9.49 -12.53
N GLN A 70 -11.29 -10.17 -13.65
CA GLN A 70 -12.42 -9.83 -14.54
C GLN A 70 -13.75 -9.69 -13.78
N GLU A 71 -14.53 -8.67 -14.16
CA GLU A 71 -15.81 -8.37 -13.49
C GLU A 71 -16.80 -9.54 -13.56
N SER A 72 -16.81 -10.30 -14.65
CA SER A 72 -17.67 -11.49 -14.81
C SER A 72 -17.39 -12.54 -13.73
N LEU A 73 -16.12 -12.76 -13.41
CA LEU A 73 -15.69 -13.70 -12.40
C LEU A 73 -15.99 -13.20 -10.98
N LEU A 74 -15.75 -11.90 -10.75
CA LEU A 74 -16.15 -11.24 -9.50
C LEU A 74 -17.68 -11.31 -9.30
N ARG A 75 -18.46 -11.19 -10.36
CA ARG A 75 -19.93 -11.24 -10.25
C ARG A 75 -20.44 -12.60 -9.78
N LYS A 76 -19.83 -13.69 -10.25
CA LYS A 76 -20.21 -15.07 -9.88
C LYS A 76 -19.84 -15.43 -8.45
N ASN A 77 -18.72 -14.90 -7.97
CA ASN A 77 -18.20 -15.22 -6.63
C ASN A 77 -18.70 -14.22 -5.55
N ALA A 78 -19.43 -13.17 -5.92
CA ALA A 78 -19.98 -12.20 -4.99
C ALA A 78 -21.24 -12.71 -4.29
N HIS A 79 -21.47 -12.27 -3.06
CA HIS A 79 -22.73 -12.48 -2.36
C HIS A 79 -23.60 -11.23 -2.51
N ASN A 80 -24.78 -11.36 -3.16
CA ASN A 80 -25.68 -10.23 -3.44
C ASN A 80 -24.99 -9.02 -4.09
N GLY A 81 -24.05 -9.28 -5.00
CA GLY A 81 -23.30 -8.24 -5.72
C GLY A 81 -22.20 -7.55 -4.91
N HIS A 82 -21.86 -8.08 -3.73
CA HIS A 82 -20.87 -7.51 -2.82
C HIS A 82 -19.81 -8.54 -2.37
N TYR A 83 -18.68 -8.00 -1.96
CA TYR A 83 -17.61 -8.70 -1.25
C TYR A 83 -17.35 -8.06 0.10
N LEU A 84 -16.76 -8.82 1.01
CA LEU A 84 -16.13 -8.29 2.20
C LEU A 84 -14.64 -8.00 1.92
N TYR A 85 -14.13 -6.93 2.52
CA TYR A 85 -12.73 -6.51 2.42
C TYR A 85 -12.31 -5.75 3.68
N PRO A 86 -11.00 -5.63 3.97
CA PRO A 86 -10.50 -4.85 5.08
C PRO A 86 -10.51 -3.35 4.74
N ALA A 87 -11.25 -2.57 5.51
CA ALA A 87 -11.34 -1.12 5.35
C ALA A 87 -10.82 -0.40 6.60
N ALA A 88 -10.27 0.80 6.43
CA ALA A 88 -9.91 1.65 7.55
C ALA A 88 -11.17 2.30 8.17
N ASP A 89 -11.37 2.11 9.48
CA ASP A 89 -12.25 2.91 10.32
C ASP A 89 -11.42 4.05 10.94
N LEU A 90 -11.56 5.25 10.38
CA LEU A 90 -10.77 6.41 10.80
C LEU A 90 -11.16 6.91 12.18
N ASP A 91 -12.44 6.80 12.51
CA ASP A 91 -12.98 7.30 13.78
C ASP A 91 -12.43 6.45 14.92
N LYS A 92 -12.53 5.12 14.76
CA LYS A 92 -12.10 4.13 15.74
C LYS A 92 -10.63 3.73 15.63
N ARG A 93 -9.92 4.21 14.60
CA ARG A 93 -8.51 3.90 14.34
C ARG A 93 -8.22 2.39 14.19
N LYS A 94 -9.17 1.65 13.61
CA LYS A 94 -9.13 0.18 13.49
C LYS A 94 -9.37 -0.27 12.06
N ILE A 95 -8.99 -1.50 11.75
CA ILE A 95 -9.54 -2.17 10.55
C ILE A 95 -10.97 -2.58 10.88
N LYS A 96 -11.89 -2.34 9.94
CA LYS A 96 -13.22 -2.95 9.96
C LYS A 96 -13.42 -3.75 8.68
N ILE A 97 -14.12 -4.85 8.79
CA ILE A 97 -14.60 -5.57 7.61
C ILE A 97 -15.77 -4.80 7.02
N SER A 98 -15.66 -4.40 5.75
CA SER A 98 -16.67 -3.61 5.05
C SER A 98 -17.13 -4.29 3.78
N LYS A 99 -18.31 -3.91 3.30
CA LYS A 99 -18.83 -4.35 2.00
C LYS A 99 -18.30 -3.46 0.88
N VAL A 100 -17.92 -4.06 -0.23
CA VAL A 100 -17.61 -3.37 -1.49
C VAL A 100 -18.41 -4.00 -2.63
N GLY A 101 -19.07 -3.17 -3.43
CA GLY A 101 -19.77 -3.63 -4.62
C GLY A 101 -18.80 -4.03 -5.74
N ILE A 102 -19.16 -5.04 -6.54
CA ILE A 102 -18.34 -5.57 -7.64
C ILE A 102 -17.77 -4.46 -8.55
N ASN A 103 -18.56 -3.45 -8.87
CA ASN A 103 -18.15 -2.35 -9.76
C ASN A 103 -17.03 -1.48 -9.18
N LYS A 104 -16.71 -1.61 -7.89
CA LYS A 104 -15.63 -0.87 -7.21
C LYS A 104 -14.54 -1.79 -6.68
N ALA A 105 -14.75 -3.10 -6.62
CA ALA A 105 -13.85 -4.00 -5.95
C ALA A 105 -12.59 -4.26 -6.80
N LEU A 106 -11.40 -4.04 -6.24
CA LEU A 106 -10.09 -4.19 -6.90
C LEU A 106 -10.01 -3.48 -8.27
N THR A 107 -10.57 -2.26 -8.35
CA THR A 107 -10.56 -1.46 -9.59
C THR A 107 -9.43 -0.45 -9.60
N PHE A 108 -8.80 -0.24 -10.75
CA PHE A 108 -7.70 0.70 -10.91
C PHE A 108 -7.59 1.26 -12.34
N PRO A 109 -7.05 2.48 -12.53
CA PRO A 109 -6.74 3.03 -13.84
C PRO A 109 -5.48 2.36 -14.42
N GLY A 110 -5.64 1.10 -14.83
CA GLY A 110 -4.55 0.20 -15.20
C GLY A 110 -4.18 0.27 -16.67
N PHE A 111 -5.13 -0.01 -17.56
CA PHE A 111 -4.89 -0.24 -18.98
C PHE A 111 -5.82 0.59 -19.85
N CYS A 112 -5.47 0.82 -21.12
CA CYS A 112 -6.41 1.39 -22.09
C CYS A 112 -7.32 0.28 -22.64
N GLU A 113 -8.44 0.65 -23.28
CA GLU A 113 -9.42 -0.31 -23.84
C GLU A 113 -8.77 -1.41 -24.69
N PHE A 114 -7.77 -1.05 -25.50
CA PHE A 114 -7.05 -2.01 -26.33
C PHE A 114 -6.28 -3.07 -25.51
N HIS A 115 -5.64 -2.67 -24.42
CA HIS A 115 -4.85 -3.59 -23.59
C HIS A 115 -5.68 -4.30 -22.52
N GLU A 116 -6.89 -3.83 -22.21
CA GLU A 116 -7.85 -4.63 -21.42
C GLU A 116 -8.19 -5.94 -22.13
N ASN A 117 -8.26 -5.93 -23.46
CA ASN A 117 -8.57 -7.12 -24.25
C ASN A 117 -7.53 -8.25 -24.12
N MET A 118 -6.32 -7.95 -23.63
CA MET A 118 -5.30 -8.97 -23.35
C MET A 118 -5.75 -9.94 -22.25
N PHE A 119 -6.71 -9.55 -21.42
CA PHE A 119 -7.18 -10.31 -20.26
C PHE A 119 -8.56 -10.95 -20.48
N GLU A 120 -9.03 -11.03 -21.73
CA GLU A 120 -10.32 -11.61 -22.08
C GLU A 120 -10.40 -13.12 -21.80
N TYR A 121 -9.26 -13.82 -21.79
CA TYR A 121 -9.19 -15.24 -21.45
C TYR A 121 -9.73 -15.55 -20.06
N GLU A 122 -9.66 -14.62 -19.10
CA GLU A 122 -10.18 -14.81 -17.74
C GLU A 122 -11.70 -15.11 -17.75
N LYS A 123 -12.43 -14.73 -18.82
CA LYS A 123 -13.85 -15.10 -19.00
C LYS A 123 -14.08 -16.60 -19.16
N LYS A 124 -13.06 -17.37 -19.58
CA LYS A 124 -13.09 -18.83 -19.65
C LYS A 124 -13.03 -19.50 -18.28
N GLU A 125 -12.59 -18.77 -17.26
CA GLU A 125 -12.48 -19.26 -15.86
C GLU A 125 -11.54 -20.46 -15.70
N GLN A 126 -10.53 -20.54 -16.57
CA GLN A 126 -9.44 -21.49 -16.55
C GLN A 126 -8.17 -20.80 -17.05
N LEU A 127 -7.00 -21.33 -16.65
CA LEU A 127 -5.70 -20.98 -17.22
C LEU A 127 -5.27 -22.18 -18.06
N GLU A 128 -5.40 -22.07 -19.37
CA GLU A 128 -5.10 -23.12 -20.34
C GLU A 128 -3.67 -22.99 -20.87
N TYR A 129 -3.15 -21.76 -20.95
CA TYR A 129 -1.87 -21.46 -21.60
C TYR A 129 -0.94 -20.64 -20.71
N GLU A 130 0.36 -20.83 -20.90
CA GLU A 130 1.41 -20.11 -20.14
C GLU A 130 1.30 -18.58 -20.33
N HIS A 131 0.97 -18.11 -21.54
CA HIS A 131 0.74 -16.70 -21.80
C HIS A 131 -0.40 -16.09 -20.94
N GLU A 132 -1.45 -16.88 -20.66
CA GLU A 132 -2.56 -16.46 -19.80
C GLU A 132 -2.07 -16.29 -18.35
N LEU A 133 -1.23 -17.19 -17.87
CA LEU A 133 -0.60 -17.06 -16.55
C LEU A 133 0.28 -15.80 -16.45
N GLN A 134 1.18 -15.59 -17.42
CA GLN A 134 2.09 -14.45 -17.45
C GLN A 134 1.34 -13.12 -17.47
N THR A 135 0.26 -13.02 -18.26
CA THR A 135 -0.56 -11.81 -18.33
C THR A 135 -1.35 -11.57 -17.05
N LEU A 136 -1.84 -12.60 -16.37
CA LEU A 136 -2.49 -12.46 -15.05
C LEU A 136 -1.51 -11.91 -14.00
N ILE A 137 -0.29 -12.45 -13.98
CA ILE A 137 0.80 -11.97 -13.11
C ILE A 137 1.15 -10.52 -13.45
N TYR A 138 1.26 -10.18 -14.72
CA TYR A 138 1.52 -8.80 -15.16
C TYR A 138 0.44 -7.83 -14.70
N LYS A 139 -0.83 -8.24 -14.79
CA LYS A 139 -1.99 -7.48 -14.34
C LYS A 139 -1.94 -7.22 -12.83
N ALA A 140 -1.64 -8.25 -12.04
CA ALA A 140 -1.43 -8.16 -10.59
C ALA A 140 -0.30 -7.20 -10.21
N ILE A 141 0.86 -7.32 -10.85
CA ILE A 141 1.99 -6.42 -10.64
C ILE A 141 1.64 -4.97 -11.03
N CYS A 142 0.91 -4.78 -12.13
CA CYS A 142 0.46 -3.45 -12.54
C CYS A 142 -0.53 -2.84 -11.54
N TYR A 143 -1.49 -3.61 -11.03
CA TYR A 143 -2.40 -3.18 -9.96
C TYR A 143 -1.60 -2.70 -8.74
N HIS A 144 -0.66 -3.53 -8.27
CA HIS A 144 0.16 -3.22 -7.09
C HIS A 144 1.01 -1.96 -7.29
N HIS A 145 1.64 -1.81 -8.46
CA HIS A 145 2.41 -0.60 -8.80
C HIS A 145 1.52 0.66 -8.82
N VAL A 146 0.35 0.60 -9.47
CA VAL A 146 -0.58 1.75 -9.53
C VAL A 146 -1.10 2.11 -8.14
N TYR A 147 -1.49 1.10 -7.36
CA TYR A 147 -1.92 1.26 -5.98
C TYR A 147 -0.85 2.01 -5.15
N TRP A 148 0.39 1.52 -5.12
CA TRP A 148 1.42 2.14 -4.28
C TRP A 148 1.90 3.49 -4.78
N ASP A 149 1.88 3.74 -6.10
CA ASP A 149 2.20 5.06 -6.63
C ASP A 149 1.14 6.11 -6.20
N ILE A 150 -0.14 5.72 -6.16
CA ILE A 150 -1.20 6.60 -5.64
C ILE A 150 -1.03 6.82 -4.15
N VAL A 151 -0.79 5.75 -3.39
CA VAL A 151 -0.55 5.83 -1.94
C VAL A 151 0.64 6.73 -1.63
N LEU A 152 1.76 6.59 -2.36
CA LEU A 152 2.95 7.43 -2.21
C LEU A 152 2.61 8.90 -2.44
N LYS A 153 2.00 9.25 -3.58
CA LYS A 153 1.64 10.65 -3.90
C LYS A 153 0.70 11.26 -2.88
N LYS A 154 -0.30 10.51 -2.41
CA LYS A 154 -1.20 10.98 -1.35
C LYS A 154 -0.44 11.23 -0.05
N THR A 155 0.55 10.41 0.25
CA THR A 155 1.38 10.56 1.47
C THR A 155 2.27 11.79 1.39
N GLU A 156 2.94 11.99 0.26
CA GLU A 156 3.77 13.18 0.02
C GLU A 156 2.94 14.45 0.22
N ASN A 157 1.79 14.54 -0.45
CA ASN A 157 0.87 15.67 -0.32
C ASN A 157 0.37 15.87 1.14
N SER A 158 0.10 14.77 1.85
CA SER A 158 -0.35 14.82 3.23
C SER A 158 0.73 15.29 4.19
N VAL A 159 1.97 14.83 4.02
CA VAL A 159 3.14 15.27 4.81
C VAL A 159 3.37 16.77 4.58
N GLU A 160 3.38 17.22 3.33
CA GLU A 160 3.54 18.65 3.00
C GLU A 160 2.45 19.51 3.65
N LYS A 161 1.19 19.08 3.57
CA LYS A 161 0.06 19.78 4.21
C LYS A 161 0.17 19.81 5.73
N LEU A 162 0.63 18.72 6.36
CA LEU A 162 0.84 18.64 7.81
C LEU A 162 1.89 19.65 8.26
N ILE A 163 3.04 19.67 7.59
CA ILE A 163 4.14 20.61 7.88
C ILE A 163 3.65 22.05 7.71
N LYS A 164 2.96 22.33 6.59
CA LYS A 164 2.41 23.67 6.32
C LYS A 164 1.40 24.11 7.39
N LYS A 165 0.44 23.27 7.77
CA LYS A 165 -0.55 23.62 8.81
C LYS A 165 0.12 23.90 10.17
N ARG A 166 1.15 23.13 10.53
CA ARG A 166 1.91 23.36 11.75
C ARG A 166 2.63 24.71 11.72
N GLN A 167 3.29 25.01 10.60
CA GLN A 167 3.96 26.29 10.37
C GLN A 167 2.96 27.46 10.44
N GLU A 168 1.80 27.34 9.80
CA GLU A 168 0.75 28.38 9.87
C GLU A 168 0.23 28.59 11.30
N LYS A 169 0.10 27.52 12.11
CA LYS A 169 -0.24 27.65 13.54
C LYS A 169 0.88 28.35 14.31
N PHE A 170 2.13 27.99 14.07
CA PHE A 170 3.28 28.63 14.70
C PHE A 170 3.36 30.12 14.38
N GLU A 171 3.17 30.49 13.12
CA GLU A 171 3.14 31.88 12.69
C GLU A 171 2.02 32.67 13.37
N LYS A 172 0.83 32.07 13.50
CA LYS A 172 -0.30 32.73 14.17
C LYS A 172 -0.10 32.92 15.67
N PHE A 173 0.37 31.90 16.38
CA PHE A 173 0.44 31.92 17.85
C PHE A 173 1.75 32.49 18.38
N THR A 174 2.86 32.23 17.70
CA THR A 174 4.19 32.47 18.24
C THR A 174 4.92 33.61 17.55
N ASN A 175 4.83 33.76 16.22
CA ASN A 175 5.41 34.92 15.56
C ASN A 175 4.72 36.23 15.98
N GLY A 176 3.43 36.20 16.33
CA GLY A 176 2.77 37.37 16.95
C GLY A 176 3.41 37.79 18.28
N LYS A 177 3.69 36.82 19.17
CA LYS A 177 4.40 37.02 20.45
C LYS A 177 5.77 37.64 20.20
N TYR A 178 6.59 37.02 19.35
CA TYR A 178 7.95 37.51 19.10
C TYR A 178 8.00 38.82 18.33
N ARG A 179 7.15 39.02 17.31
CA ARG A 179 7.09 40.29 16.57
C ARG A 179 6.83 41.48 17.50
N SER A 180 5.99 41.31 18.54
CA SER A 180 5.79 42.36 19.55
C SER A 180 7.05 42.67 20.36
N LEU A 181 7.83 41.64 20.74
CA LEU A 181 9.10 41.77 21.46
C LEU A 181 10.18 42.43 20.59
N PHE A 182 10.36 41.98 19.34
CA PHE A 182 11.34 42.55 18.41
C PHE A 182 11.01 43.99 18.01
N ASN A 183 9.72 44.34 17.87
CA ASN A 183 9.29 45.73 17.66
C ASN A 183 9.66 46.64 18.84
N LEU A 184 9.50 46.18 20.09
CA LEU A 184 9.92 46.94 21.28
C LEU A 184 11.43 47.22 21.28
N LEU A 185 12.22 46.29 20.72
CA LEU A 185 13.67 46.41 20.60
C LEU A 185 14.11 47.16 19.32
N SER A 186 13.17 47.66 18.50
CA SER A 186 13.45 48.29 17.21
C SER A 186 14.27 47.40 16.25
N ILE A 187 14.10 46.08 16.34
CA ILE A 187 14.75 45.11 15.48
C ILE A 187 13.77 44.69 14.38
N GLU A 188 14.22 44.71 13.12
CA GLU A 188 13.44 44.19 12.00
C GLU A 188 13.24 42.67 12.16
N PHE A 189 11.99 42.26 12.39
CA PHE A 189 11.65 40.85 12.57
C PHE A 189 11.21 40.21 11.25
N LYS A 190 11.96 39.20 10.81
CA LYS A 190 11.52 38.24 9.80
C LYS A 190 10.95 37.02 10.51
N ASP A 191 9.76 36.58 10.07
CA ASP A 191 9.07 35.45 10.67
C ASP A 191 9.96 34.21 10.78
N PHE A 192 9.96 33.56 11.94
CA PHE A 192 10.74 32.35 12.16
C PHE A 192 10.18 31.19 11.33
N HIS A 193 11.10 30.44 10.71
CA HIS A 193 10.82 29.25 9.92
C HIS A 193 11.71 28.12 10.41
N PHE A 194 11.10 27.05 10.91
CA PHE A 194 11.82 25.89 11.44
C PHE A 194 11.57 24.66 10.58
N ALA A 195 12.57 23.79 10.49
CA ALA A 195 12.37 22.45 9.94
C ALA A 195 11.49 21.64 10.91
N ASP A 196 10.56 20.83 10.37
CA ASP A 196 9.73 19.95 11.21
C ASP A 196 10.62 18.92 11.91
N SER A 197 10.51 18.81 13.24
CA SER A 197 11.30 17.87 14.03
C SER A 197 11.07 16.39 13.65
N ARG A 198 9.99 16.10 12.91
CA ARG A 198 9.64 14.76 12.38
C ARG A 198 10.06 14.60 10.92
N HIS A 199 10.82 15.54 10.36
CA HIS A 199 11.24 15.49 8.95
C HIS A 199 11.94 14.17 8.62
N GLU A 200 12.83 13.69 9.50
CA GLU A 200 13.51 12.40 9.32
C GLU A 200 12.54 11.21 9.30
N ASP A 201 11.54 11.19 10.20
CA ASP A 201 10.49 10.15 10.21
C ASP A 201 9.70 10.13 8.90
N PHE A 202 9.32 11.33 8.41
CA PHE A 202 8.60 11.45 7.15
C PHE A 202 9.44 11.04 5.96
N GLU A 203 10.71 11.45 5.90
CA GLU A 203 11.64 11.03 4.85
C GLU A 203 11.85 9.51 4.85
N GLN A 204 11.99 8.89 6.03
CA GLN A 204 12.11 7.44 6.15
C GLN A 204 10.85 6.73 5.65
N LEU A 205 9.66 7.21 6.04
CA LEU A 205 8.38 6.68 5.57
C LEU A 205 8.24 6.79 4.04
N LEU A 206 8.57 7.94 3.47
CA LEU A 206 8.51 8.17 2.02
C LEU A 206 9.52 7.32 1.29
N LYS A 207 10.74 7.16 1.83
CA LYS A 207 11.79 6.28 1.28
C LYS A 207 11.33 4.82 1.23
N GLN A 208 10.68 4.33 2.29
CA GLN A 208 10.12 2.98 2.33
C GLN A 208 9.04 2.79 1.25
N ARG A 209 8.09 3.72 1.11
CA ARG A 209 7.05 3.65 0.07
C ARG A 209 7.62 3.76 -1.34
N LYS A 210 8.60 4.64 -1.57
CA LYS A 210 9.34 4.75 -2.84
C LYS A 210 10.04 3.44 -3.19
N LYS A 211 10.62 2.74 -2.21
CA LYS A 211 11.21 1.41 -2.43
C LYS A 211 10.17 0.42 -2.96
N ILE A 212 8.98 0.34 -2.34
CA ILE A 212 7.89 -0.54 -2.78
C ILE A 212 7.48 -0.25 -4.23
N VAL A 213 7.25 1.02 -4.57
CA VAL A 213 6.90 1.43 -5.95
C VAL A 213 7.98 1.02 -6.95
N ASN A 214 9.25 1.27 -6.60
CA ASN A 214 10.39 0.92 -7.45
C ASN A 214 10.55 -0.59 -7.63
N ASP A 215 10.34 -1.39 -6.58
CA ASP A 215 10.42 -2.84 -6.66
C ASP A 215 9.27 -3.41 -7.51
N ALA A 216 8.06 -2.88 -7.37
CA ALA A 216 6.93 -3.22 -8.26
C ALA A 216 7.22 -2.86 -9.72
N LEU A 217 7.86 -1.71 -9.98
CA LEU A 217 8.26 -1.30 -11.32
C LEU A 217 9.33 -2.22 -11.92
N LYS A 218 10.27 -2.74 -11.12
CA LYS A 218 11.26 -3.73 -11.56
C LYS A 218 10.55 -5.01 -11.99
N PHE A 219 9.71 -5.59 -11.14
CA PHE A 219 8.92 -6.79 -11.46
C PHE A 219 8.08 -6.59 -12.72
N LYS A 220 7.44 -5.43 -12.86
CA LYS A 220 6.65 -5.06 -14.03
C LYS A 220 7.46 -5.08 -15.32
N ARG A 221 8.72 -4.63 -15.28
CA ARG A 221 9.62 -4.65 -16.44
C ARG A 221 10.04 -6.06 -16.82
N LEU A 222 10.37 -6.88 -15.82
CA LEU A 222 10.79 -8.27 -16.02
C LEU A 222 9.69 -9.11 -16.68
N ILE A 223 8.49 -9.13 -16.11
CA ILE A 223 7.38 -9.90 -16.69
C ILE A 223 6.96 -9.38 -18.08
N TRP A 224 7.08 -8.08 -18.32
CA TRP A 224 6.75 -7.51 -19.64
C TRP A 224 7.76 -7.93 -20.71
N GLN A 225 9.03 -8.13 -20.33
CA GLN A 225 10.03 -8.70 -21.24
C GLN A 225 9.72 -10.16 -21.55
N ASP A 226 9.38 -10.94 -20.53
CA ASP A 226 8.95 -12.33 -20.67
C ASP A 226 7.75 -12.47 -21.62
N ILE A 227 6.72 -11.62 -21.46
CA ILE A 227 5.54 -11.59 -22.33
C ILE A 227 5.87 -11.22 -23.79
N ILE A 228 6.72 -10.20 -24.01
CA ILE A 228 7.09 -9.78 -25.38
C ILE A 228 7.90 -10.87 -26.10
N LEU A 229 8.79 -11.54 -25.37
CA LEU A 229 9.68 -12.55 -25.93
C LEU A 229 9.04 -13.94 -25.97
N ASP A 230 7.87 -14.11 -25.35
CA ASP A 230 7.18 -15.38 -25.14
C ASP A 230 8.08 -16.42 -24.47
N LYS A 231 8.71 -16.01 -23.34
CA LYS A 231 9.70 -16.81 -22.59
C LYS A 231 9.59 -16.58 -21.08
N GLU A 232 9.89 -17.59 -20.28
CA GLU A 232 10.02 -17.49 -18.82
C GLU A 232 11.49 -17.36 -18.38
N GLU A 233 12.15 -16.27 -18.79
CA GLU A 233 13.57 -16.07 -18.49
C GLU A 233 13.77 -15.33 -17.18
N ASN A 234 12.96 -14.30 -16.92
CA ASN A 234 13.18 -13.38 -15.81
C ASN A 234 12.38 -13.77 -14.56
N LEU A 235 11.08 -14.01 -14.71
CA LEU A 235 10.19 -14.46 -13.64
C LEU A 235 9.72 -15.89 -13.90
N LYS A 236 9.57 -16.65 -12.81
CA LYS A 236 9.03 -18.01 -12.84
C LYS A 236 7.97 -18.21 -11.79
N SER A 237 7.01 -19.07 -12.12
CA SER A 237 5.82 -19.29 -11.33
C SER A 237 5.71 -20.74 -10.86
N HIS A 238 5.23 -20.91 -9.64
CA HIS A 238 4.81 -22.19 -9.10
C HIS A 238 3.33 -22.08 -8.73
N ILE A 239 2.54 -23.09 -9.12
CA ILE A 239 1.09 -23.12 -8.91
C ILE A 239 0.77 -24.28 -7.99
N ILE A 240 0.10 -23.97 -6.88
CA ILE A 240 -0.58 -24.98 -6.08
C ILE A 240 -2.06 -24.92 -6.46
N GLU A 241 -2.59 -26.05 -6.92
CA GLU A 241 -4.00 -26.20 -7.28
C GLU A 241 -4.73 -26.96 -6.17
N MET A 242 -5.82 -26.35 -5.69
CA MET A 242 -6.72 -26.97 -4.74
C MET A 242 -8.00 -27.34 -5.48
N ASP A 243 -8.42 -28.61 -5.41
CA ASP A 243 -9.65 -29.15 -6.02
C ASP A 243 -10.94 -28.69 -5.29
N LYS A 244 -10.92 -27.47 -4.75
CA LYS A 244 -12.03 -26.80 -4.09
C LYS A 244 -12.02 -25.32 -4.46
N VAL A 245 -13.20 -24.76 -4.67
CA VAL A 245 -13.37 -23.32 -4.90
C VAL A 245 -13.48 -22.61 -3.56
N ILE A 246 -12.45 -21.84 -3.22
CA ILE A 246 -12.38 -20.96 -2.05
C ILE A 246 -12.62 -19.55 -2.60
N PRO A 247 -13.77 -18.91 -2.36
CA PRO A 247 -14.16 -17.65 -2.99
C PRO A 247 -13.46 -16.45 -2.33
N ILE A 248 -12.12 -16.49 -2.33
CA ILE A 248 -11.18 -15.49 -1.87
C ILE A 248 -10.33 -15.08 -3.07
N PHE A 249 -10.41 -13.80 -3.42
CA PHE A 249 -9.45 -13.17 -4.32
C PHE A 249 -8.38 -12.51 -3.48
N PHE A 250 -7.11 -12.73 -3.81
CA PHE A 250 -5.99 -12.16 -3.09
C PHE A 250 -4.88 -11.78 -4.05
N CYS A 251 -4.22 -10.66 -3.81
CA CYS A 251 -3.03 -10.26 -4.55
C CYS A 251 -2.01 -9.58 -3.65
N TYR A 252 -0.76 -10.03 -3.71
CA TYR A 252 0.35 -9.41 -3.00
C TYR A 252 1.56 -9.34 -3.92
N LEU A 253 2.35 -8.28 -3.76
CA LEU A 253 3.68 -8.17 -4.31
C LEU A 253 4.56 -7.51 -3.24
N GLY A 254 5.67 -8.14 -2.91
CA GLY A 254 6.57 -7.64 -1.88
C GLY A 254 7.42 -8.77 -1.33
N ASN A 255 8.20 -8.46 -0.31
CA ASN A 255 9.04 -9.46 0.34
C ASN A 255 8.16 -10.51 1.01
N LEU A 256 8.40 -11.77 0.68
CA LEU A 256 7.70 -12.92 1.22
C LEU A 256 8.74 -13.79 1.91
N THR A 257 8.49 -14.08 3.18
CA THR A 257 9.35 -14.96 3.98
C THR A 257 8.62 -16.27 4.24
N ILE A 258 9.15 -17.38 3.72
CA ILE A 258 8.66 -18.74 3.99
C ILE A 258 9.82 -19.53 4.59
N LYS A 259 9.61 -20.15 5.75
CA LYS A 259 10.65 -20.92 6.46
C LYS A 259 10.13 -22.27 6.88
N ASN A 260 10.93 -23.30 6.60
CA ASN A 260 10.88 -24.62 7.21
C ASN A 260 12.19 -24.85 7.98
N GLU A 261 12.33 -25.99 8.67
CA GLU A 261 13.49 -26.30 9.52
C GLU A 261 14.85 -26.20 8.79
N ASP A 262 14.88 -26.61 7.52
CA ASP A 262 16.10 -26.77 6.71
C ASP A 262 16.20 -25.79 5.53
N LEU A 263 15.13 -25.04 5.25
CA LEU A 263 15.03 -24.22 4.04
C LEU A 263 14.26 -22.92 4.30
N SER A 264 14.79 -21.81 3.77
CA SER A 264 14.16 -20.50 3.88
C SER A 264 14.16 -19.77 2.54
N PHE A 265 13.04 -19.14 2.22
CA PHE A 265 12.90 -18.15 1.17
C PHE A 265 12.63 -16.80 1.82
N ASP A 266 13.36 -15.78 1.39
CA ASP A 266 13.21 -14.39 1.87
C ASP A 266 13.56 -13.42 0.73
N ASP A 267 12.64 -13.27 -0.21
CA ASP A 267 12.79 -12.33 -1.33
C ASP A 267 11.41 -11.84 -1.79
N ASN A 268 11.41 -10.88 -2.71
CA ASN A 268 10.21 -10.40 -3.36
C ASN A 268 9.52 -11.52 -4.16
N ALA A 269 8.22 -11.65 -3.96
CA ALA A 269 7.35 -12.53 -4.72
C ALA A 269 6.01 -11.85 -5.01
N CYS A 270 5.42 -12.18 -6.15
CA CYS A 270 4.01 -11.94 -6.44
C CYS A 270 3.22 -13.17 -6.00
N LEU A 271 2.17 -12.97 -5.22
CA LEU A 271 1.26 -14.02 -4.78
C LEU A 271 -0.15 -13.67 -5.23
N ILE A 272 -0.81 -14.60 -5.92
CA ILE A 272 -2.20 -14.48 -6.34
C ILE A 272 -2.97 -15.69 -5.82
N ILE A 273 -4.10 -15.46 -5.17
CA ILE A 273 -5.10 -16.50 -4.88
C ILE A 273 -6.30 -16.21 -5.75
N HIS A 274 -6.64 -17.17 -6.60
CA HIS A 274 -7.64 -16.98 -7.63
C HIS A 274 -8.63 -18.16 -7.65
N PRO A 275 -9.92 -17.95 -7.34
CA PRO A 275 -10.95 -18.96 -7.50
C PRO A 275 -11.31 -19.08 -8.98
N PHE A 276 -11.00 -20.23 -9.56
CA PHE A 276 -11.46 -20.64 -10.88
C PHE A 276 -12.78 -21.42 -10.75
N LYS A 277 -13.32 -21.87 -11.88
CA LYS A 277 -14.64 -22.54 -11.93
C LYS A 277 -14.70 -23.80 -11.06
N GLU A 278 -13.63 -24.59 -11.05
CA GLU A 278 -13.60 -25.93 -10.44
C GLU A 278 -12.52 -26.06 -9.35
N SER A 279 -11.56 -25.14 -9.31
CA SER A 279 -10.42 -25.17 -8.40
C SER A 279 -10.04 -23.78 -7.91
N THR A 280 -9.20 -23.72 -6.88
CA THR A 280 -8.53 -22.49 -6.46
C THR A 280 -7.05 -22.64 -6.72
N LYS A 281 -6.45 -21.68 -7.44
CA LYS A 281 -5.01 -21.69 -7.71
C LYS A 281 -4.32 -20.64 -6.85
N LEU A 282 -3.25 -21.06 -6.19
CA LEU A 282 -2.30 -20.20 -5.51
C LEU A 282 -1.09 -20.08 -6.43
N ILE A 283 -0.87 -18.90 -6.98
CA ILE A 283 0.19 -18.63 -7.95
C ILE A 283 1.28 -17.83 -7.23
N PHE A 284 2.47 -18.42 -7.16
CA PHE A 284 3.64 -17.80 -6.57
C PHE A 284 4.67 -17.51 -7.66
N THR A 285 4.96 -16.23 -7.88
CA THR A 285 5.93 -15.81 -8.89
C THR A 285 7.09 -15.06 -8.25
N THR A 286 8.32 -15.47 -8.55
CA THR A 286 9.54 -14.75 -8.14
C THR A 286 10.54 -14.71 -9.29
N LYS A 287 11.68 -14.07 -9.07
CA LYS A 287 12.76 -14.08 -10.05
C LYS A 287 13.31 -15.50 -10.25
N ASN A 288 13.73 -15.80 -11.47
CA ASN A 288 14.28 -17.10 -11.83
C ASN A 288 15.43 -17.56 -10.90
N GLU A 289 16.29 -16.64 -10.45
CA GLU A 289 17.41 -16.91 -9.52
C GLU A 289 16.96 -17.52 -8.17
N ASN A 290 15.77 -17.16 -7.69
CA ASN A 290 15.24 -17.63 -6.40
C ASN A 290 14.17 -18.72 -6.53
N PHE A 291 13.74 -19.02 -7.76
CA PHE A 291 12.61 -19.90 -8.02
C PHE A 291 12.81 -21.32 -7.48
N SER A 292 14.02 -21.87 -7.62
CA SER A 292 14.31 -23.24 -7.16
C SER A 292 14.10 -23.43 -5.66
N THR A 293 14.48 -22.42 -4.85
CA THR A 293 14.28 -22.41 -3.39
C THR A 293 12.80 -22.30 -3.05
N LEU A 294 12.10 -21.36 -3.68
CA LEU A 294 10.66 -21.16 -3.46
C LEU A 294 9.88 -22.43 -3.81
N LYS A 295 10.14 -23.01 -4.98
CA LYS A 295 9.48 -24.23 -5.45
C LYS A 295 9.66 -25.38 -4.46
N LYS A 296 10.88 -25.63 -3.98
CA LYS A 296 11.16 -26.69 -2.99
C LYS A 296 10.40 -26.52 -1.68
N LEU A 297 10.14 -25.28 -1.24
CA LEU A 297 9.31 -25.02 -0.05
C LEU A 297 7.83 -25.30 -0.34
N LEU A 298 7.34 -24.84 -1.48
CA LEU A 298 5.93 -24.95 -1.85
C LEU A 298 5.53 -26.39 -2.22
N ASP A 299 6.42 -27.16 -2.85
CA ASP A 299 6.22 -28.59 -3.15
C ASP A 299 6.00 -29.44 -1.88
N ARG A 300 6.36 -28.93 -0.70
CA ARG A 300 6.16 -29.61 0.60
C ARG A 300 4.83 -29.29 1.24
N LEU A 301 4.05 -28.35 0.70
CA LEU A 301 2.76 -27.99 1.24
C LEU A 301 1.72 -29.02 0.83
N ASP A 302 1.07 -29.64 1.81
CA ASP A 302 -0.17 -30.39 1.57
C ASP A 302 -1.38 -29.45 1.46
N ILE A 303 -2.54 -30.02 1.14
CA ILE A 303 -3.79 -29.25 0.94
C ILE A 303 -4.21 -28.51 2.21
N GLU A 304 -4.01 -29.11 3.39
CA GLU A 304 -4.37 -28.51 4.67
C GLU A 304 -3.47 -27.30 4.98
N SER A 305 -2.17 -27.44 4.76
CA SER A 305 -1.17 -26.38 4.90
C SER A 305 -1.41 -25.25 3.88
N ALA A 306 -1.78 -25.59 2.64
CA ALA A 306 -2.17 -24.60 1.64
C ALA A 306 -3.41 -23.80 2.07
N LEU A 307 -4.43 -24.46 2.64
CA LEU A 307 -5.60 -23.78 3.21
C LEU A 307 -5.21 -22.87 4.38
N HIS A 308 -4.37 -23.35 5.30
CA HIS A 308 -3.85 -22.53 6.39
C HIS A 308 -3.08 -21.32 5.87
N PHE A 309 -2.31 -21.48 4.81
CA PHE A 309 -1.61 -20.39 4.14
C PHE A 309 -2.58 -19.36 3.55
N VAL A 310 -3.63 -19.79 2.84
CA VAL A 310 -4.69 -18.90 2.32
C VAL A 310 -5.30 -18.07 3.44
N LEU A 311 -5.70 -18.71 4.54
CA LEU A 311 -6.34 -18.03 5.67
C LEU A 311 -5.38 -17.09 6.40
N SER A 312 -4.13 -17.51 6.61
CA SER A 312 -3.09 -16.70 7.26
C SER A 312 -2.69 -15.50 6.41
N SER A 313 -2.77 -15.62 5.07
CA SER A 313 -2.45 -14.53 4.14
C SER A 313 -3.37 -13.31 4.32
N LEU A 314 -4.62 -13.54 4.72
CA LEU A 314 -5.60 -12.48 5.00
C LEU A 314 -5.21 -11.59 6.19
N LEU A 315 -4.42 -12.13 7.13
CA LEU A 315 -3.95 -11.43 8.34
C LEU A 315 -2.56 -10.85 8.17
N TYR A 316 -1.63 -11.65 7.65
CA TYR A 316 -0.20 -11.37 7.83
C TYR A 316 0.50 -10.92 6.55
N VAL A 317 -0.12 -11.09 5.38
CA VAL A 317 0.55 -10.84 4.09
C VAL A 317 0.05 -9.55 3.45
N SER A 318 -1.26 -9.40 3.25
CA SER A 318 -1.79 -8.20 2.60
C SER A 318 -3.25 -7.96 2.91
N ASP A 319 -3.64 -6.70 2.81
CA ASP A 319 -5.03 -6.24 2.87
C ASP A 319 -5.73 -6.30 1.50
N ASN A 320 -4.99 -6.66 0.44
CA ASN A 320 -5.48 -6.69 -0.92
C ASN A 320 -6.24 -7.99 -1.22
N TRP A 321 -7.35 -8.20 -0.51
CA TRP A 321 -8.23 -9.34 -0.70
C TRP A 321 -9.71 -8.98 -0.73
N LEU A 322 -10.47 -9.83 -1.40
CA LEU A 322 -11.93 -9.85 -1.39
C LEU A 322 -12.37 -11.24 -0.99
N ILE A 323 -13.36 -11.33 -0.10
CA ILE A 323 -13.95 -12.60 0.32
C ILE A 323 -15.46 -12.56 0.18
N ASN A 324 -16.03 -13.65 -0.33
CA ASN A 324 -17.47 -13.82 -0.36
C ASN A 324 -18.05 -13.78 1.07
N GLU A 325 -19.13 -13.02 1.25
CA GLU A 325 -19.74 -12.80 2.58
C GLU A 325 -20.29 -14.08 3.21
N GLU A 326 -20.96 -14.93 2.43
CA GLU A 326 -21.47 -16.21 2.92
C GLU A 326 -20.31 -17.11 3.36
N PHE A 327 -19.24 -17.15 2.56
CA PHE A 327 -18.06 -17.94 2.89
C PHE A 327 -17.39 -17.44 4.18
N TYR A 328 -17.20 -16.12 4.29
CA TYR A 328 -16.70 -15.48 5.50
C TYR A 328 -17.53 -15.87 6.72
N ASN A 329 -18.86 -15.72 6.64
CA ASN A 329 -19.73 -15.98 7.78
C ASN A 329 -19.74 -17.45 8.19
N LYS A 330 -19.76 -18.38 7.23
CA LYS A 330 -19.95 -19.81 7.49
C LYS A 330 -18.66 -20.59 7.76
N TYR A 331 -17.57 -20.25 7.07
CA TYR A 331 -16.37 -21.11 7.05
C TYR A 331 -15.13 -20.50 7.69
N LEU A 332 -15.04 -19.17 7.83
CA LEU A 332 -13.89 -18.58 8.54
C LEU A 332 -13.98 -18.86 10.05
N PRO A 333 -12.89 -19.37 10.67
CA PRO A 333 -12.84 -19.58 12.11
C PRO A 333 -13.12 -18.30 12.90
N VAL A 334 -13.85 -18.40 14.02
CA VAL A 334 -14.20 -17.24 14.87
C VAL A 334 -12.97 -16.47 15.30
N LYS A 335 -11.92 -17.17 15.77
CA LYS A 335 -10.63 -16.55 16.15
C LYS A 335 -9.98 -15.75 15.02
N LEU A 336 -10.12 -16.21 13.77
CA LEU A 336 -9.59 -15.50 12.61
C LEU A 336 -10.37 -14.21 12.34
N LYS A 337 -11.71 -14.25 12.48
CA LYS A 337 -12.56 -13.06 12.35
C LYS A 337 -12.22 -12.02 13.43
N GLU A 338 -12.09 -12.46 14.68
CA GLU A 338 -11.69 -11.62 15.80
C GLU A 338 -10.30 -11.00 15.57
N ALA A 339 -9.35 -11.78 15.03
CA ALA A 339 -8.02 -11.28 14.68
C ALA A 339 -8.07 -10.21 13.56
N LEU A 340 -8.88 -10.43 12.53
CA LEU A 340 -9.08 -9.48 11.43
C LEU A 340 -9.69 -8.16 11.90
N GLU A 341 -10.62 -8.20 12.86
CA GLU A 341 -11.31 -7.02 13.40
C GLU A 341 -10.54 -6.33 14.55
N SER A 342 -9.61 -7.04 15.19
CA SER A 342 -8.74 -6.49 16.25
C SER A 342 -7.42 -5.94 15.74
N ALA A 343 -7.08 -6.19 14.47
CA ALA A 343 -5.90 -5.64 13.82
C ALA A 343 -5.93 -4.10 13.88
N ASN A 344 -5.06 -3.53 14.71
CA ASN A 344 -4.85 -2.09 14.80
C ASN A 344 -3.86 -1.68 13.71
N PHE A 345 -4.29 -0.88 12.72
CA PHE A 345 -3.40 -0.47 11.63
C PHE A 345 -2.63 0.82 11.90
N LEU A 346 -2.22 1.05 13.14
CA LEU A 346 -1.46 2.26 13.41
C LEU A 346 -0.24 1.91 14.21
N PRO A 347 0.96 2.30 13.73
CA PRO A 347 1.90 2.89 14.66
C PRO A 347 1.16 4.03 15.36
N LEU A 348 0.57 3.72 16.52
CA LEU A 348 0.18 4.70 17.51
C LEU A 348 1.50 5.25 18.03
N LYS A 349 1.85 6.44 17.51
CA LYS A 349 3.09 7.19 17.72
C LYS A 349 4.18 6.83 16.70
N PRO A 350 4.80 7.83 16.02
CA PRO A 350 6.23 7.69 15.75
C PRO A 350 6.84 7.38 17.12
N ASN A 351 7.49 6.24 17.27
CA ASN A 351 8.24 6.01 18.48
C ASN A 351 9.25 7.16 18.56
N THR A 352 9.07 8.04 19.55
CA THR A 352 10.18 8.74 20.14
C THR A 352 11.15 7.66 20.57
N ILE A 353 12.21 7.47 19.78
CA ILE A 353 13.46 6.89 20.26
C ILE A 353 14.01 7.82 21.33
#